data_AF-A0A7H4Q1R7-F1
#
_entry.id   AF-A0A7H4Q1R7-F1
#
_cell.length_a   1.000
_cell.length_b   1.000
_cell.length_c   1.000
_cell.angle_alpha   90.00
_cell.angle_beta   90.00
_cell.angle_gamma   90.00
#
_symmetry.space_group_name_H-M   'P 1'
#
loop_
_entity.id
_entity.type
_entity.pdbx_description
1 polymer ?
#
loop_
_entity_poly.entity_id
_entity_poly.type
_entity_poly.pdbx_seq_one_letter_code
_entity_poly.pdbx_strand_id
1 'polypeptide(L)'
;MKIRTLSLACAMTAVMLSAGCTVVYRNSDACEQMTREKLAAKYPQELTISHTGAAIRGERVVVEGQFETPPKAASGVAASGVAAASATPAVVATGKKKKVYTATAAECTFSGSDLTAFRWLAPADLANPDDEASE
;
A
#
# COMPACT_ATOMS: atom_id res chain seq x y z
N MET A 1 22.65 -8.76 47.02
CA MET A 1 22.78 -7.66 46.02
C MET A 1 22.80 -8.14 44.55
N LYS A 2 22.87 -9.44 44.26
CA LYS A 2 22.97 -10.00 42.88
C LYS A 2 21.63 -10.04 42.09
N ILE A 3 20.49 -10.15 42.79
CA ILE A 3 19.14 -10.25 42.17
C ILE A 3 18.70 -8.88 41.62
N ARG A 4 19.04 -7.79 42.33
CA ARG A 4 18.72 -6.42 41.91
C ARG A 4 19.46 -6.01 40.64
N THR A 5 20.67 -6.54 40.41
CA THR A 5 21.47 -6.31 39.21
C THR A 5 20.91 -7.03 37.98
N LEU A 6 20.38 -8.25 38.17
CA LEU A 6 19.70 -9.00 37.09
C LEU A 6 18.38 -8.34 36.66
N SER A 7 17.58 -7.80 37.61
CA SER A 7 16.33 -7.09 37.29
C SER A 7 16.57 -5.78 36.53
N LEU A 8 17.62 -5.03 36.87
CA LEU A 8 17.98 -3.78 36.18
C LEU A 8 18.47 -4.02 34.75
N ALA A 9 19.21 -5.12 34.50
CA ALA A 9 19.65 -5.48 33.16
C ALA A 9 18.48 -5.92 32.26
N CYS A 10 17.51 -6.65 32.82
CA CYS A 10 16.33 -7.12 32.08
C CYS A 10 15.35 -5.98 31.74
N ALA A 11 15.25 -4.94 32.57
CA ALA A 11 14.40 -3.78 32.30
C ALA A 11 14.90 -2.96 31.10
N MET A 12 16.21 -2.88 30.89
CA MET A 12 16.81 -2.08 29.79
C MET A 12 16.58 -2.69 28.41
N THR A 13 16.52 -4.02 28.28
CA THR A 13 16.29 -4.69 27.00
C THR A 13 14.84 -4.53 26.53
N ALA A 14 13.87 -4.51 27.46
CA ALA A 14 12.46 -4.28 27.15
C ALA A 14 12.19 -2.86 26.59
N VAL A 15 12.92 -1.84 27.07
CA VAL A 15 12.74 -0.44 26.62
C VAL A 15 13.32 -0.20 25.22
N MET A 16 14.42 -0.87 24.86
CA MET A 16 14.98 -0.73 23.50
C MET A 16 14.09 -1.37 22.43
N LEU A 17 13.35 -2.43 22.77
CA LEU A 17 12.45 -3.10 21.83
C LEU A 17 11.18 -2.26 21.54
N SER A 18 10.72 -1.46 22.51
CA SER A 18 9.50 -0.65 22.34
C SER A 18 9.72 0.57 21.44
N ALA A 19 10.93 1.13 21.38
CA ALA A 19 11.25 2.24 20.48
C ALA A 19 11.15 1.84 19.00
N GLY A 20 11.40 0.57 18.65
CA GLY A 20 11.23 0.08 17.28
C GLY A 20 9.76 0.01 16.86
N CYS A 21 8.86 -0.33 17.78
CA CYS A 21 7.42 -0.45 17.49
C CYS A 21 6.77 0.91 17.22
N THR A 22 7.22 1.98 17.88
CA THR A 22 6.68 3.33 17.66
C THR A 22 7.08 3.90 16.30
N VAL A 23 8.30 3.61 15.83
CA VAL A 23 8.77 4.02 14.49
C VAL A 23 7.97 3.32 13.39
N VAL A 24 7.70 2.02 13.54
CA VAL A 24 6.87 1.27 12.57
C VAL A 24 5.50 1.93 12.40
N TYR A 25 4.80 2.20 13.51
CA TYR A 25 3.47 2.81 13.46
C TYR A 25 3.51 4.23 12.86
N ARG A 26 4.47 5.05 13.28
CA ARG A 26 4.67 6.41 12.73
C ARG A 26 4.93 6.42 11.23
N ASN A 27 5.80 5.54 10.75
CA ASN A 27 6.15 5.45 9.34
C ASN A 27 4.97 4.92 8.51
N SER A 28 4.20 3.97 9.06
CA SER A 28 2.96 3.49 8.45
C SER A 28 1.96 4.62 8.26
N ASP A 29 1.63 5.35 9.33
CA ASP A 29 0.71 6.49 9.27
C ASP A 29 1.17 7.55 8.27
N ALA A 30 2.47 7.88 8.28
CA ALA A 30 3.04 8.84 7.33
C ALA A 30 2.91 8.37 5.87
N CYS A 31 3.12 7.08 5.61
CA CYS A 31 2.95 6.51 4.28
C CYS A 31 1.50 6.52 3.82
N GLU A 32 0.54 6.23 4.71
CA GLU A 32 -0.88 6.31 4.40
C GLU A 32 -1.29 7.74 4.01
N GLN A 33 -0.83 8.73 4.77
CA GLN A 33 -1.11 10.14 4.47
C GLN A 33 -0.50 10.57 3.13
N MET A 34 0.76 10.20 2.87
CA MET A 34 1.41 10.45 1.59
C MET A 34 0.67 9.81 0.42
N THR A 35 0.21 8.57 0.60
CA THR A 35 -0.55 7.85 -0.43
C THR A 35 -1.88 8.56 -0.72
N ARG A 36 -2.60 8.99 0.32
CA ARG A 36 -3.86 9.75 0.18
C ARG A 36 -3.64 11.09 -0.52
N GLU A 37 -2.62 11.83 -0.13
CA GLU A 37 -2.29 13.13 -0.72
C GLU A 37 -1.92 13.00 -2.21
N LYS A 38 -1.01 12.07 -2.54
CA LYS A 38 -0.58 11.84 -3.92
C LYS A 38 -1.71 11.28 -4.78
N LEU A 39 -2.59 10.47 -4.22
CA LEU A 39 -3.78 10.01 -4.93
C LEU A 39 -4.73 11.18 -5.20
N ALA A 40 -5.01 12.01 -4.19
CA ALA A 40 -5.88 13.18 -4.31
C ALA A 40 -5.40 14.19 -5.36
N ALA A 41 -4.09 14.24 -5.63
CA ALA A 41 -3.52 15.08 -6.68
C ALA A 41 -3.90 14.64 -8.10
N LYS A 42 -4.17 13.34 -8.35
CA LYS A 42 -4.57 12.80 -9.67
C LYS A 42 -6.05 12.41 -9.73
N TYR A 43 -6.61 11.99 -8.61
CA TYR A 43 -7.94 11.40 -8.51
C TYR A 43 -8.76 12.08 -7.42
N PRO A 44 -9.96 12.61 -7.71
CA PRO A 44 -10.83 13.21 -6.69
C PRO A 44 -11.47 12.20 -5.71
N GLN A 45 -11.31 10.90 -5.93
CA GLN A 45 -11.99 9.85 -5.17
C GLN A 45 -11.21 9.48 -3.91
N GLU A 46 -11.94 9.06 -2.87
CA GLU A 46 -11.34 8.66 -1.60
C GLU A 46 -10.64 7.29 -1.71
N LEU A 47 -9.45 7.21 -1.11
CA LEU A 47 -8.72 5.97 -0.93
C LEU A 47 -9.30 5.15 0.23
N THR A 48 -9.78 3.94 -0.07
CA THR A 48 -10.07 2.93 0.95
C THR A 48 -8.83 2.06 1.14
N ILE A 49 -8.14 2.23 2.25
CA ILE A 49 -6.97 1.41 2.62
C ILE A 49 -7.47 0.05 3.10
N SER A 50 -6.98 -1.01 2.47
CA SER A 50 -7.33 -2.40 2.80
C SER A 50 -6.28 -3.02 3.73
N HIS A 51 -5.01 -2.68 3.52
CA HIS A 51 -3.90 -3.23 4.30
C HIS A 51 -2.69 -2.31 4.24
N THR A 52 -1.97 -2.21 5.36
CA THR A 52 -0.69 -1.51 5.45
C THR A 52 0.34 -2.46 6.04
N GLY A 53 1.26 -2.92 5.19
CA GLY A 53 2.35 -3.79 5.59
C GLY A 53 3.60 -2.96 5.88
N ALA A 54 4.28 -3.24 6.99
CA ALA A 54 5.55 -2.60 7.33
C ALA A 54 6.64 -3.65 7.56
N ALA A 55 7.82 -3.42 6.97
CA ALA A 55 9.02 -4.20 7.26
C ALA A 55 9.47 -3.97 8.71
N ILE A 56 10.32 -4.86 9.21
CA ILE A 56 10.92 -4.73 10.55
C ILE A 56 11.58 -3.34 10.66
N ARG A 57 11.28 -2.59 11.73
CA ARG A 57 11.68 -1.18 11.97
C ARG A 57 10.98 -0.11 11.11
N GLY A 58 10.05 -0.48 10.23
CA GLY A 58 9.28 0.49 9.45
C GLY A 58 10.07 1.16 8.33
N GLU A 59 11.22 0.60 7.95
CA GLU A 59 12.09 1.14 6.89
C GLU A 59 11.47 1.01 5.50
N ARG A 60 10.53 0.07 5.32
CA ARG A 60 9.72 -0.05 4.12
C ARG A 60 8.28 -0.28 4.53
N VAL A 61 7.37 0.53 4.00
CA VAL A 61 5.94 0.42 4.21
C VAL A 61 5.26 0.28 2.86
N VAL A 62 4.36 -0.68 2.73
CA VAL A 62 3.49 -0.85 1.56
C VAL A 62 2.05 -0.63 2.00
N VAL A 63 1.41 0.38 1.43
CA VAL A 63 -0.01 0.69 1.62
C VAL A 63 -0.76 0.14 0.43
N GLU A 64 -1.74 -0.70 0.69
CA GLU A 64 -2.62 -1.32 -0.31
C GLU A 64 -4.05 -0.88 -0.06
N GLY A 65 -4.77 -0.60 -1.14
CA GLY A 65 -6.13 -0.14 -1.07
C GLY A 65 -6.81 -0.13 -2.41
N GLN A 66 -7.90 0.61 -2.46
CA GLN A 66 -8.72 0.75 -3.64
C GLN A 66 -9.47 2.08 -3.62
N PHE A 67 -9.79 2.59 -4.79
CA PHE A 67 -10.60 3.80 -4.95
C PHE A 67 -11.60 3.61 -6.08
N GLU A 68 -12.75 4.29 -5.99
CA GLU A 68 -13.76 4.24 -7.04
C GLU A 68 -13.22 4.94 -8.28
N THR A 69 -13.26 4.28 -9.44
CA THR A 69 -12.98 4.92 -10.74
C THR A 69 -14.18 4.75 -11.64
N PRO A 70 -14.46 5.71 -12.55
CA PRO A 70 -15.35 5.41 -13.66
C PRO A 70 -14.80 4.18 -14.41
N PRO A 71 -15.66 3.32 -14.99
CA PRO A 71 -15.20 2.18 -15.76
C PRO A 71 -14.30 2.66 -16.92
N LYS A 72 -12.97 2.55 -16.76
CA LYS A 72 -12.02 2.62 -17.87
C LYS A 72 -12.22 1.33 -18.67
N ALA A 73 -12.42 1.43 -19.98
CA ALA A 73 -12.57 0.25 -20.83
C ALA A 73 -11.37 -0.69 -20.55
N ALA A 74 -11.68 -1.94 -20.17
CA ALA A 74 -10.71 -2.86 -19.61
C ALA A 74 -9.55 -3.10 -20.60
N SER A 75 -8.38 -2.49 -20.35
CA SER A 75 -7.15 -3.00 -20.92
C SER A 75 -6.69 -4.13 -20.00
N GLY A 76 -7.08 -5.34 -20.38
CA GLY A 76 -6.82 -6.55 -19.61
C GLY A 76 -5.33 -6.89 -19.62
N VAL A 77 -4.63 -6.59 -18.53
CA VAL A 77 -3.40 -7.31 -18.19
C VAL A 77 -3.73 -8.20 -17.01
N ALA A 78 -4.27 -9.37 -17.34
CA ALA A 78 -4.37 -10.47 -16.41
C ALA A 78 -2.96 -10.87 -16.00
N ALA A 79 -2.64 -10.77 -14.71
CA ALA A 79 -1.46 -11.40 -14.14
C ALA A 79 -1.52 -12.90 -14.47
N SER A 80 -0.51 -13.38 -15.20
CA SER A 80 -0.40 -14.75 -15.69
C SER A 80 -0.35 -15.74 -14.53
N GLY A 81 -1.48 -16.38 -14.24
CA GLY A 81 -1.60 -17.56 -13.39
C GLY A 81 -2.12 -18.74 -14.21
N VAL A 82 -1.29 -19.77 -14.36
CA VAL A 82 -1.61 -21.04 -15.02
C VAL A 82 -2.89 -21.68 -14.45
N ALA A 83 -3.90 -21.88 -15.29
CA ALA A 83 -4.63 -23.15 -15.48
C ALA A 83 -5.82 -22.94 -16.44
N ALA A 84 -5.83 -23.72 -17.53
CA ALA A 84 -6.86 -23.74 -18.55
C ALA A 84 -8.12 -24.48 -18.07
N ALA A 85 -9.29 -23.86 -18.28
CA ALA A 85 -10.54 -24.54 -18.63
C ALA A 85 -11.54 -23.53 -19.20
N SER A 86 -12.01 -23.80 -20.42
CA SER A 86 -12.87 -22.98 -21.27
C SER A 86 -14.23 -22.63 -20.66
N ALA A 87 -14.67 -21.39 -20.82
CA ALA A 87 -16.07 -21.03 -21.08
C ALA A 87 -16.20 -19.61 -21.66
N THR A 88 -16.82 -19.52 -22.84
CA THR A 88 -17.17 -18.33 -23.63
C THR A 88 -18.16 -17.39 -22.94
N PRO A 89 -18.25 -16.10 -23.36
CA PRO A 89 -18.78 -15.02 -22.55
C PRO A 89 -20.30 -14.91 -22.63
N ALA A 90 -20.96 -14.78 -21.47
CA ALA A 90 -22.35 -14.35 -21.39
C ALA A 90 -22.39 -12.91 -20.85
N VAL A 91 -22.44 -11.94 -21.76
CA VAL A 91 -22.79 -10.56 -21.43
C VAL A 91 -24.28 -10.55 -21.08
N VAL A 92 -24.58 -10.52 -19.79
CA VAL A 92 -25.90 -10.11 -19.29
C VAL A 92 -25.76 -8.67 -18.83
N ALA A 93 -26.08 -7.74 -19.73
CA ALA A 93 -26.25 -6.35 -19.39
C ALA A 93 -27.54 -6.20 -18.58
N THR A 94 -27.41 -6.15 -17.26
CA THR A 94 -28.46 -5.71 -16.35
C THR A 94 -27.92 -4.61 -15.44
N GLY A 95 -28.62 -3.47 -15.48
CA GLY A 95 -28.96 -2.65 -14.32
C GLY A 95 -27.87 -2.20 -13.35
N LYS A 96 -27.86 -0.88 -13.10
CA LYS A 96 -27.04 -0.12 -12.14
C LYS A 96 -25.63 0.14 -12.68
N LYS A 97 -25.24 1.43 -12.69
CA LYS A 97 -23.85 1.84 -12.92
C LYS A 97 -22.99 1.12 -11.87
N LYS A 98 -22.35 0.00 -12.24
CA LYS A 98 -21.49 -0.73 -11.32
C LYS A 98 -20.32 0.19 -11.01
N LYS A 99 -20.19 0.56 -9.73
CA LYS A 99 -18.99 1.24 -9.23
C LYS A 99 -17.82 0.31 -9.51
N VAL A 100 -16.88 0.76 -10.34
CA VAL A 100 -15.63 0.04 -10.58
C VAL A 100 -14.64 0.54 -9.54
N TYR A 101 -13.98 -0.39 -8.87
CA TYR A 101 -12.93 -0.07 -7.91
C TYR A 101 -11.59 -0.43 -8.52
N THR A 102 -10.68 0.54 -8.55
CA THR A 102 -9.30 0.34 -9.00
C THR A 102 -8.43 0.05 -7.78
N ALA A 103 -7.71 -1.06 -7.83
CA ALA A 103 -6.72 -1.40 -6.82
C ALA A 103 -5.53 -0.44 -6.92
N THR A 104 -5.04 -0.01 -5.76
CA THR A 104 -3.90 0.90 -5.65
C THR A 104 -2.96 0.39 -4.57
N ALA A 105 -1.67 0.55 -4.83
CA ALA A 105 -0.63 0.19 -3.89
C ALA A 105 0.52 1.17 -4.01
N ALA A 106 1.07 1.59 -2.89
CA ALA A 106 2.22 2.48 -2.81
C ALA A 106 3.24 1.93 -1.82
N GLU A 107 4.51 2.12 -2.13
CA GLU A 107 5.64 1.82 -1.26
C GLU A 107 6.29 3.13 -0.80
N CYS A 108 6.49 3.25 0.50
CA CYS A 108 7.32 4.27 1.12
C CYS A 108 8.57 3.63 1.72
N THR A 109 9.72 4.24 1.48
CA THR A 109 10.99 3.83 2.11
C THR A 109 11.46 4.91 3.07
N PHE A 110 11.87 4.51 4.26
CA PHE A 110 12.29 5.38 5.35
C PHE A 110 13.70 5.01 5.83
N SER A 111 14.45 6.02 6.26
CA SER A 111 15.68 5.86 7.04
C SER A 111 15.39 6.36 8.45
N GLY A 112 15.14 5.43 9.39
CA GLY A 112 14.59 5.81 10.69
C GLY A 112 13.16 6.34 10.53
N SER A 113 12.92 7.60 10.88
CA SER A 113 11.62 8.28 10.70
C SER A 113 11.55 9.18 9.47
N ASP A 114 12.65 9.31 8.73
CA ASP A 114 12.74 10.22 7.59
C ASP A 114 12.35 9.51 6.31
N LEU A 115 11.35 10.04 5.58
CA LEU A 115 10.92 9.51 4.29
C LEU A 115 12.00 9.77 3.25
N THR A 116 12.49 8.69 2.63
CA THR A 116 13.56 8.75 1.61
C THR A 116 13.01 8.58 0.20
N ALA A 117 11.96 7.77 0.02
CA ALA A 117 11.34 7.55 -1.27
C ALA A 117 9.87 7.19 -1.13
N PHE A 118 9.09 7.60 -2.14
CA PHE A 118 7.72 7.16 -2.37
C PHE A 118 7.63 6.64 -3.80
N ARG A 119 6.96 5.50 -4.00
CA ARG A 119 6.73 4.91 -5.32
C ARG A 119 5.38 4.25 -5.39
N TRP A 120 4.64 4.50 -6.46
CA TRP A 120 3.45 3.73 -6.79
C TRP A 120 3.82 2.34 -7.29
N LEU A 121 3.15 1.32 -6.76
CA LEU A 121 3.18 -0.06 -7.25
C LEU A 121 1.98 -0.37 -8.13
N ALA A 122 0.84 0.29 -7.86
CA ALA A 122 -0.39 0.18 -8.64
C ALA A 122 -1.30 1.42 -8.42
N PRO A 123 -2.24 1.70 -9.33
CA PRO A 123 -2.40 1.11 -10.68
C PRO A 123 -1.28 1.51 -11.65
N ALA A 124 -1.21 0.84 -12.81
CA ALA A 124 -0.12 1.01 -13.78
C ALA A 124 0.08 2.45 -14.26
N ASP A 125 -0.99 3.23 -14.38
CA ASP A 125 -0.94 4.66 -14.76
C ASP A 125 -0.30 5.55 -13.68
N LEU A 126 -0.24 5.09 -12.43
CA LEU A 126 0.48 5.74 -11.34
C LEU A 126 1.90 5.21 -11.20
N ALA A 127 2.09 3.91 -11.43
CA ALA A 127 3.38 3.24 -11.33
C ALA A 127 4.32 3.62 -12.49
N ASN A 128 3.78 3.77 -13.69
CA ASN A 128 4.51 4.05 -14.93
C ASN A 128 3.97 5.32 -15.61
N PRO A 129 4.37 6.52 -15.17
CA PRO A 129 3.87 7.78 -15.72
C PRO A 129 4.29 8.01 -17.19
N ASP A 130 5.33 7.34 -17.68
CA ASP A 130 5.87 7.53 -19.05
C ASP A 130 5.14 6.69 -20.13
N ASP A 131 4.44 5.62 -19.74
CA ASP A 131 3.72 4.75 -20.67
C ASP A 131 2.39 5.39 -21.18
N GLU A 132 1.82 6.38 -20.47
CA GLU A 132 0.64 7.13 -20.94
C GLU A 132 0.96 8.17 -22.04
N ALA A 133 2.24 8.42 -22.35
CA ALA A 133 2.65 9.40 -23.37
C ALA A 133 2.95 8.77 -24.75
N SER A 134 2.77 7.46 -24.92
CA SER A 134 3.18 6.72 -26.14
C SER A 134 2.04 6.06 -26.92
N GLU A 135 0.78 6.43 -26.71
CA GLU A 135 -0.35 5.92 -27.51
C GLU A 135 -1.08 7.02 -28.29
#